data_AF-A0A1L9X7K5-F1
#
_entry.id   AF-A0A1L9X7K5-F1
#
_cell.length_a   1.000
_cell.length_b   1.000
_cell.length_c   1.000
_cell.angle_alpha   90.00
_cell.angle_beta   90.00
_cell.angle_gamma   90.00
#
_symmetry.space_group_name_H-M   'P 1'
#
loop_
_entity.id
_entity.type
_entity.pdbx_description
1 polymer ?
#
loop_
_entity_poly.entity_id
_entity_poly.type
_entity_poly.pdbx_seq_one_letter_code
_entity_poly.pdbx_strand_id
1 'polypeptide(L)'
;MPQWQTQHTSTPLPTPSELSSSFSLRAPPTTDLWASPPDSCIFTAPFIYQAVPLASFRRARITIATVLAEQPYAQAGLALLLPQSDGQRRWVKTGLEVLGGRQVLATVGRDRWPDCSLVPVDPALGRVTVELMRQGDKFGG
;
A
#
# COMPACT_ATOMS: atom_id res chain seq x y z
N MET A 1 -17.10 -14.72 5.39
CA MET A 1 -15.99 -14.41 4.45
C MET A 1 -15.58 -12.97 4.66
N PRO A 2 -14.29 -12.62 4.54
CA PRO A 2 -13.86 -11.22 4.63
C PRO A 2 -14.57 -10.38 3.57
N GLN A 3 -15.15 -9.26 3.96
CA GLN A 3 -15.83 -8.35 3.03
C GLN A 3 -14.89 -7.23 2.61
N TRP A 4 -14.94 -6.87 1.33
CA TRP A 4 -14.23 -5.72 0.81
C TRP A 4 -14.88 -4.42 1.28
N GLN A 5 -14.05 -3.43 1.56
CA GLN A 5 -14.46 -2.11 2.06
C GLN A 5 -13.58 -1.04 1.42
N THR A 6 -14.05 0.20 1.45
CA THR A 6 -13.25 1.36 1.04
C THR A 6 -13.04 2.32 2.22
N GLN A 7 -11.94 3.08 2.17
CA GLN A 7 -11.63 4.11 3.16
C GLN A 7 -10.93 5.29 2.51
N HIS A 8 -11.20 6.51 2.99
CA HIS A 8 -10.65 7.79 2.48
C HIS A 8 -10.81 8.01 0.97
N THR A 9 -11.87 7.46 0.39
CA THR A 9 -12.17 7.63 -1.03
C THR A 9 -13.67 7.73 -1.25
N SER A 10 -14.06 8.49 -2.27
CA SER A 10 -15.41 8.50 -2.84
C SER A 10 -15.57 7.51 -3.99
N THR A 11 -14.50 6.82 -4.39
CA THR A 11 -14.56 5.73 -5.37
C THR A 11 -15.51 4.64 -4.86
N PRO A 12 -16.54 4.26 -5.64
CA PRO A 12 -17.41 3.15 -5.29
C PRO A 12 -16.60 1.87 -5.10
N LEU A 13 -17.02 1.02 -4.18
CA LEU A 13 -16.39 -0.29 -4.00
C LEU A 13 -16.51 -1.09 -5.31
N PRO A 14 -15.40 -1.53 -5.93
CA PRO A 14 -15.48 -2.34 -7.14
C PRO A 14 -16.10 -3.71 -6.84
N THR A 15 -16.79 -4.26 -7.81
CA THR A 15 -17.34 -5.62 -7.75
C THR A 15 -16.22 -6.66 -7.61
N PRO A 16 -16.53 -7.87 -7.08
CA PRO A 16 -15.53 -8.94 -6.97
C PRO A 16 -14.81 -9.29 -8.29
N SER A 17 -15.52 -9.19 -9.43
CA SER A 17 -14.95 -9.39 -10.76
C SER A 17 -13.97 -8.29 -11.16
N GLU A 18 -14.25 -7.03 -10.82
CA GLU A 18 -13.34 -5.90 -11.09
C GLU A 18 -12.10 -5.97 -10.20
N LEU A 19 -12.26 -6.34 -8.92
CA LEU A 19 -11.13 -6.56 -8.00
C LEU A 19 -10.20 -7.68 -8.46
N SER A 20 -10.73 -8.67 -9.18
CA SER A 20 -9.95 -9.80 -9.72
C SER A 20 -9.35 -9.53 -11.10
N SER A 21 -9.71 -8.41 -11.75
CA SER A 21 -9.27 -8.07 -13.10
C SER A 21 -8.60 -6.70 -13.16
N SER A 22 -9.39 -5.63 -13.17
CA SER A 22 -8.93 -4.25 -13.18
C SER A 22 -9.93 -3.34 -12.48
N PHE A 23 -9.39 -2.42 -11.67
CA PHE A 23 -10.15 -1.35 -11.04
C PHE A 23 -9.32 -0.07 -11.04
N SER A 24 -9.97 1.06 -10.76
CA SER A 24 -9.31 2.35 -10.58
C SER A 24 -9.51 2.84 -9.15
N LEU A 25 -8.45 3.37 -8.54
CA LEU A 25 -8.50 4.03 -7.25
C LEU A 25 -7.83 5.40 -7.39
N ARG A 26 -8.59 6.47 -7.12
CA ARG A 26 -8.08 7.83 -7.21
C ARG A 26 -7.71 8.35 -5.81
N ALA A 27 -6.50 8.87 -5.67
CA ALA A 27 -6.08 9.62 -4.49
C ALA A 27 -6.57 11.07 -4.58
N PRO A 28 -7.31 11.56 -3.55
CA PRO A 28 -7.51 12.99 -3.36
C PRO A 28 -6.17 13.72 -3.17
N PRO A 29 -6.10 15.03 -3.44
CA PRO A 29 -4.92 15.84 -3.10
C PRO A 29 -4.57 15.72 -1.62
N THR A 30 -3.29 15.92 -1.28
CA THR A 30 -2.80 15.98 0.12
C THR A 30 -3.08 14.72 0.95
N THR A 31 -3.05 13.54 0.32
CA THR A 31 -3.21 12.26 1.00
C THR A 31 -1.89 11.51 1.12
N ASP A 32 -1.68 10.80 2.24
CA ASP A 32 -0.50 9.94 2.44
C ASP A 32 -0.79 8.83 3.49
N LEU A 33 0.08 7.83 3.50
CA LEU A 33 0.29 6.88 4.59
C LEU A 33 1.74 7.05 5.06
N TRP A 34 1.93 7.87 6.10
CA TRP A 34 3.25 8.17 6.66
C TRP A 34 3.14 8.45 8.15
N ALA A 35 4.12 8.02 8.92
CA ALA A 35 4.19 8.35 10.34
C ALA A 35 5.65 8.41 10.76
N SER A 36 6.06 9.53 11.33
CA SER A 36 7.38 9.76 11.90
C SER A 36 7.21 10.48 13.23
N PRO A 37 7.60 9.87 14.36
CA PRO A 37 7.59 10.56 15.64
C PRO A 37 8.44 11.86 15.63
N PRO A 38 8.17 12.82 16.51
CA PRO A 38 7.09 12.81 17.50
C PRO A 38 5.71 13.18 16.92
N ASP A 39 5.65 14.03 15.91
CA ASP A 39 4.41 14.77 15.58
C ASP A 39 3.77 14.42 14.23
N SER A 40 4.41 13.58 13.40
CA SER A 40 3.87 13.23 12.09
C SER A 40 3.11 11.91 12.13
N CYS A 41 1.80 11.96 11.90
CA CYS A 41 0.95 10.79 11.70
C CYS A 41 -0.12 11.09 10.65
N ILE A 42 0.16 10.74 9.39
CA ILE A 42 -0.71 10.93 8.25
C ILE A 42 -1.30 9.58 7.85
N PHE A 43 -2.62 9.49 7.91
CA PHE A 43 -3.38 8.30 7.55
C PHE A 43 -4.61 8.71 6.76
N THR A 44 -4.38 9.23 5.56
CA THR A 44 -5.42 9.80 4.68
C THR A 44 -5.40 9.21 3.27
N ALA A 45 -4.42 8.35 2.95
CA ALA A 45 -4.39 7.60 1.70
C ALA A 45 -5.70 6.82 1.48
N PRO A 46 -6.21 6.74 0.23
CA PRO A 46 -7.39 5.94 -0.08
C PRO A 46 -7.05 4.44 -0.06
N PHE A 47 -7.99 3.63 0.42
CA PHE A 47 -7.84 2.18 0.46
C PHE A 47 -9.06 1.46 -0.09
N ILE A 48 -8.81 0.34 -0.77
CA ILE A 48 -9.78 -0.75 -0.95
C ILE A 48 -9.16 -1.96 -0.24
N TYR A 49 -9.84 -2.51 0.76
CA TYR A 49 -9.21 -3.47 1.67
C TYR A 49 -10.18 -4.55 2.18
N GLN A 50 -9.61 -5.64 2.70
CA GLN A 50 -10.32 -6.62 3.52
C GLN A 50 -9.64 -6.68 4.89
N ALA A 51 -10.45 -6.69 5.94
CA ALA A 51 -9.98 -7.01 7.29
C ALA A 51 -9.95 -8.53 7.46
N VAL A 52 -8.77 -9.08 7.77
CA VAL A 52 -8.57 -10.51 8.01
C VAL A 52 -7.69 -10.73 9.24
N PRO A 53 -7.84 -11.84 9.97
CA PRO A 53 -6.84 -12.24 10.95
C PRO A 53 -5.47 -12.40 10.28
N LEU A 54 -4.42 -11.85 10.89
CA LEU A 54 -3.05 -11.92 10.34
C LEU A 54 -2.60 -13.36 10.09
N ALA A 55 -3.00 -14.29 10.96
CA ALA A 55 -2.70 -15.72 10.80
C ALA A 55 -3.30 -16.33 9.51
N SER A 56 -4.42 -15.78 9.05
CA SER A 56 -5.14 -16.20 7.84
C SER A 56 -4.63 -15.50 6.57
N PHE A 57 -3.94 -14.37 6.70
CA PHE A 57 -3.33 -13.69 5.56
C PHE A 57 -2.21 -14.57 4.96
N ARG A 58 -2.25 -14.77 3.64
CA ARG A 58 -1.25 -15.53 2.89
C ARG A 58 -0.49 -14.64 1.93
N ARG A 59 -1.24 -13.89 1.12
CA ARG A 59 -0.70 -13.11 0.01
C ARG A 59 -1.71 -12.06 -0.46
N ALA A 60 -1.21 -10.91 -0.86
CA ALA A 60 -1.91 -9.93 -1.69
C ALA A 60 -1.00 -9.55 -2.86
N ARG A 61 -1.58 -9.39 -4.06
CA ARG A 61 -0.86 -9.02 -5.28
C ARG A 61 -1.69 -8.02 -6.06
N ILE A 62 -1.03 -7.01 -6.62
CA ILE A 62 -1.61 -6.13 -7.64
C ILE A 62 -0.62 -5.93 -8.77
N THR A 63 -1.14 -5.59 -9.95
CA THR A 63 -0.34 -5.08 -11.07
C THR A 63 -0.78 -3.65 -11.36
N ILE A 64 0.15 -2.71 -11.22
CA ILE A 64 -0.02 -1.32 -11.57
C ILE A 64 0.31 -1.19 -13.05
N ALA A 65 -0.68 -0.85 -13.87
CA ALA A 65 -0.57 -0.78 -15.33
C ALA A 65 -0.68 0.65 -15.87
N THR A 66 -0.46 1.65 -15.02
CA THR A 66 -0.55 3.07 -15.36
C THR A 66 0.73 3.78 -14.94
N VAL A 67 1.06 4.85 -15.65
CA VAL A 67 2.03 5.84 -15.18
C VAL A 67 1.34 6.66 -14.08
N LEU A 68 2.03 6.85 -12.96
CA LEU A 68 1.55 7.76 -11.92
C LEU A 68 1.57 9.20 -12.45
N ALA A 69 0.67 10.04 -11.95
CA ALA A 69 0.75 11.47 -12.28
C ALA A 69 2.15 12.00 -11.94
N GLU A 70 2.70 12.89 -12.77
CA GLU A 70 4.00 13.54 -12.55
C GLU A 70 3.98 14.55 -11.38
N GLN A 71 3.18 14.28 -10.36
CA GLN A 71 3.15 15.02 -9.12
C GLN A 71 4.19 14.43 -8.17
N PRO A 72 4.99 15.26 -7.49
CA PRO A 72 5.90 14.79 -6.45
C PRO A 72 5.16 13.92 -5.43
N TYR A 73 5.73 12.77 -5.09
CA TYR A 73 5.20 11.81 -4.11
C TYR A 73 3.85 11.19 -4.50
N ALA A 74 3.47 11.21 -5.79
CA ALA A 74 2.40 10.34 -6.27
C ALA A 74 2.77 8.88 -5.98
N GLN A 75 1.86 8.12 -5.37
CA GLN A 75 2.10 6.74 -4.93
C GLN A 75 0.94 5.82 -5.35
N ALA A 76 1.26 4.56 -5.66
CA ALA A 76 0.26 3.48 -5.79
C ALA A 76 0.88 2.14 -5.41
N GLY A 77 0.14 1.28 -4.71
CA GLY A 77 0.72 0.07 -4.16
C GLY A 77 -0.21 -0.77 -3.31
N LEU A 78 0.40 -1.70 -2.58
CA LEU A 78 -0.22 -2.49 -1.52
C LEU A 78 0.16 -1.91 -0.15
N ALA A 79 -0.74 -2.07 0.81
CA ALA A 79 -0.44 -1.84 2.22
C ALA A 79 -0.98 -3.00 3.07
N LEU A 80 -0.20 -3.41 4.06
CA LEU A 80 -0.64 -4.27 5.15
C LEU A 80 -0.70 -3.42 6.42
N LEU A 81 -1.89 -3.24 6.98
CA LEU A 81 -2.14 -2.48 8.20
C LEU A 81 -2.36 -3.44 9.37
N LEU A 82 -1.71 -3.16 10.49
CA LEU A 82 -1.77 -3.92 11.74
C LEU A 82 -2.20 -2.99 12.88
N PRO A 83 -3.52 -2.82 13.11
CA PRO A 83 -4.02 -2.08 14.25
C PRO A 83 -3.51 -2.66 15.57
N GLN A 84 -3.13 -1.80 16.51
CA GLN A 84 -2.67 -2.16 17.85
C GLN A 84 -3.73 -1.76 18.89
N SER A 85 -3.69 -2.40 20.06
CA SER A 85 -4.65 -2.14 21.14
C SER A 85 -4.54 -0.75 21.76
N ASP A 86 -3.40 -0.09 21.61
CA ASP A 86 -3.13 1.29 22.06
C ASP A 86 -3.60 2.36 21.05
N GLY A 87 -4.31 1.95 19.99
CA GLY A 87 -4.77 2.84 18.92
C GLY A 87 -3.72 3.18 17.88
N GLN A 88 -2.46 2.74 18.06
CA GLN A 88 -1.41 2.87 17.05
C GLN A 88 -1.62 1.86 15.91
N ARG A 89 -0.90 2.08 14.80
CA ARG A 89 -0.92 1.18 13.64
C ARG A 89 0.50 0.88 13.20
N ARG A 90 0.87 -0.39 13.18
CA ARG A 90 2.03 -0.83 12.40
C ARG A 90 1.60 -1.04 10.97
N TRP A 91 2.49 -0.81 10.02
CA TRP A 91 2.16 -1.03 8.63
C TRP A 91 3.39 -1.25 7.77
N VAL A 92 3.16 -1.89 6.63
CA VAL A 92 4.11 -1.95 5.52
C VAL A 92 3.35 -1.51 4.27
N LYS A 93 3.90 -0.56 3.52
CA LYS A 93 3.44 -0.21 2.17
C LYS A 93 4.52 -0.51 1.15
N THR A 94 4.12 -0.99 -0.03
CA THR A 94 5.04 -1.27 -1.14
C THR A 94 4.38 -0.93 -2.47
N GLY A 95 5.10 -0.32 -3.38
CA GLY A 95 4.51 0.15 -4.63
C GLY A 95 5.41 1.07 -5.44
N LEU A 96 4.80 1.72 -6.41
CA LEU A 96 5.42 2.80 -7.18
C LEU A 96 5.29 4.13 -6.42
N GLU A 97 6.34 4.94 -6.49
CA GLU A 97 6.38 6.31 -5.99
C GLU A 97 7.11 7.23 -6.97
N VAL A 98 6.65 8.47 -7.09
CA VAL A 98 7.37 9.52 -7.85
C VAL A 98 8.27 10.32 -6.91
N LEU A 99 9.58 10.15 -7.02
CA LEU A 99 10.58 10.86 -6.23
C LEU A 99 11.58 11.57 -7.15
N GLY A 100 11.79 12.87 -6.94
CA GLY A 100 12.73 13.66 -7.77
C GLY A 100 12.39 13.63 -9.27
N GLY A 101 11.09 13.56 -9.61
CA GLY A 101 10.61 13.46 -11.00
C GLY A 101 10.80 12.09 -11.66
N ARG A 102 11.16 11.05 -10.89
CA ARG A 102 11.38 9.69 -11.39
C ARG A 102 10.51 8.68 -10.64
N GLN A 103 10.11 7.62 -11.34
CA GLN A 103 9.44 6.49 -10.70
C GLN A 103 10.44 5.58 -10.00
N VAL A 104 10.12 5.22 -8.76
CA VAL A 104 10.86 4.26 -7.95
C VAL A 104 9.90 3.21 -7.38
N LEU A 105 10.42 2.02 -7.12
CA LEU A 105 9.79 1.06 -6.24
C LEU A 105 10.17 1.42 -4.82
N ALA A 106 9.17 1.72 -4.00
CA ALA A 106 9.34 2.05 -2.60
C ALA A 106 8.75 0.94 -1.74
N THR A 107 9.45 0.56 -0.67
CA THR A 107 8.88 -0.20 0.43
C THR A 107 9.15 0.54 1.73
N VAL A 108 8.09 0.86 2.45
CA VAL A 108 8.16 1.58 3.72
C VAL A 108 7.49 0.74 4.80
N GLY A 109 8.24 0.42 5.85
CA GLY A 109 7.74 -0.24 7.04
C GLY A 109 7.70 0.71 8.21
N ARG A 110 6.66 0.63 9.05
CA ARG A 110 6.57 1.37 10.31
C ARG A 110 6.13 0.44 11.43
N ASP A 111 7.01 0.29 12.41
CA ASP A 111 6.67 -0.20 13.74
C ASP A 111 6.65 1.00 14.71
N ARG A 112 7.83 1.45 15.13
CA ARG A 112 8.01 2.67 15.95
C ARG A 112 8.36 3.88 15.09
N TRP A 113 9.32 3.69 14.18
CA TRP A 113 9.81 4.67 13.21
C TRP A 113 9.63 4.13 11.80
N PRO A 114 9.50 5.01 10.79
CA PRO A 114 9.47 4.59 9.40
C PRO A 114 10.89 4.21 8.94
N ASP A 115 11.00 3.11 8.20
CA ASP A 115 12.18 2.74 7.44
C ASP A 115 11.77 2.57 5.97
N CYS A 116 12.61 3.04 5.05
CA CYS A 116 12.31 3.17 3.64
C CYS A 116 13.44 2.58 2.78
N SER A 117 13.08 1.67 1.90
CA SER A 117 13.95 1.14 0.85
C SER A 117 13.43 1.55 -0.52
N LEU A 118 14.33 2.05 -1.38
CA LEU A 118 14.01 2.55 -2.71
C LEU A 118 14.84 1.84 -3.77
N VAL A 119 14.21 1.48 -4.89
CA VAL A 119 14.88 0.93 -6.07
C VAL A 119 14.39 1.70 -7.30
N PRO A 120 15.29 2.20 -8.17
CA PRO A 120 14.89 2.84 -9.42
C PRO A 120 14.08 1.90 -10.31
N VAL A 121 13.07 2.44 -10.98
CA VAL A 121 12.28 1.70 -11.97
C VAL A 121 12.68 2.16 -13.36
N ASP A 122 12.89 1.20 -14.26
CA ASP A 122 13.05 1.49 -15.68
C ASP A 122 11.73 2.07 -16.23
N PRO A 123 11.72 3.30 -16.76
CA PRO A 123 10.52 3.89 -17.38
C PRO A 123 9.89 3.03 -18.47
N ALA A 124 10.64 2.11 -19.09
CA ALA A 124 10.16 1.21 -20.12
C ALA A 124 9.31 0.03 -19.59
N LEU A 125 9.28 -0.22 -18.27
CA LEU A 125 8.66 -1.42 -17.69
C LEU A 125 7.16 -1.53 -17.96
N GLY A 126 6.45 -0.41 -18.19
CA GLY A 126 5.04 -0.36 -18.62
C GLY A 126 4.00 -0.90 -17.63
N ARG A 127 4.34 -1.90 -16.82
CA ARG A 127 3.54 -2.53 -15.77
C ARG A 127 4.45 -3.00 -14.65
N VAL A 128 3.99 -2.82 -13.41
CA VAL A 128 4.73 -3.24 -12.21
C VAL A 128 3.82 -4.10 -11.34
N THR A 129 4.28 -5.30 -11.02
CA THR A 129 3.56 -6.19 -10.10
C THR A 129 4.24 -6.18 -8.75
N VAL A 130 3.48 -5.87 -7.70
CA VAL A 130 3.95 -5.92 -6.31
C VAL A 130 3.14 -6.94 -5.53
N GLU A 131 3.80 -7.56 -4.56
CA GLU A 131 3.23 -8.65 -3.78
C GLU A 131 3.69 -8.56 -2.32
N LEU A 132 2.73 -8.71 -1.40
CA LEU A 132 2.99 -8.90 0.01
C LEU A 132 2.62 -10.34 0.38
N MET A 133 3.54 -11.06 1.01
CA MET A 133 3.30 -12.43 1.48
C MET A 133 3.62 -12.54 2.96
N ARG A 134 2.80 -13.30 3.69
CA ARG A 134 3.17 -13.78 5.02
C ARG A 134 3.91 -15.09 4.88
N GLN A 135 5.21 -15.08 5.19
CA GLN A 135 5.96 -16.30 5.41
C GLN A 135 5.66 -16.79 6.84
N GLY A 136 5.27 -18.06 6.99
CA GLY A 136 5.10 -18.66 8.31
C GLY A 136 6.44 -18.76 9.04
N ASP A 137 6.38 -18.93 10.37
CA ASP A 137 7.57 -19.07 11.19
C ASP A 137 8.26 -20.40 10.86
N LYS A 138 9.32 -20.35 10.03
CA LYS A 138 10.26 -21.46 9.81
C LYS A 138 11.51 -21.34 10.68
N PHE A 139 11.48 -20.49 11.71
CA PHE A 139 12.55 -20.37 12.70
C PHE A 139 12.05 -20.90 14.05
N GLY A 140 11.87 -22.22 14.12
CA GLY A 140 11.62 -22.97 15.33
C GLY A 140 12.47 -24.23 15.31
N GLY A 141 13.61 -24.16 15.99
CA GLY A 141 14.47 -25.27 16.39
C GLY A 141 14.87 -25.03 17.83
#